data_AF-A0A6N7VD53-F1
#
_entry.id   AF-A0A6N7VD53-F1
#
_cell.length_a   1.000
_cell.length_b   1.000
_cell.length_c   1.000
_cell.angle_alpha   90.00
_cell.angle_beta   90.00
_cell.angle_gamma   90.00
#
_symmetry.space_group_name_H-M   'P 1'
#
loop_
_entity.id
_entity.type
_entity.pdbx_description
1 polymer ?
#
loop_
_entity_poly.entity_id
_entity_poly.type
_entity_poly.pdbx_seq_one_letter_code
_entity_poly.pdbx_strand_id
1 'polypeptide(L)'
;MVFKRKNNNIKFEFECIDGEILKFETILSEDLANKLIDIGKIDYKNLSDEEYKNILIKAYDQILGKNAMDDIKELVFGGDDLSLVDIIDIGVYIAGEVNKYNDKINNLHGVLDKYNGEKMNALSK
;
A
#
# COMPACT_ATOMS: atom_id res chain seq x y z
N MET A 1 24.45 -3.43 -21.94
CA MET A 1 23.00 -3.39 -21.65
C MET A 1 22.84 -2.97 -20.20
N VAL A 2 22.38 -1.75 -19.94
CA VAL A 2 22.18 -1.29 -18.55
C VAL A 2 20.77 -1.69 -18.13
N PHE A 3 20.66 -2.66 -17.23
CA PHE A 3 19.40 -3.06 -16.62
C PHE A 3 18.86 -1.86 -15.83
N LYS A 4 17.85 -1.14 -16.37
CA LYS A 4 17.10 -0.15 -15.58
C LYS A 4 16.13 -0.91 -14.69
N ARG A 5 16.36 -0.90 -13.38
CA ARG A 5 15.42 -1.43 -12.38
C ARG A 5 14.10 -0.67 -12.55
N LYS A 6 12.99 -1.38 -12.81
CA LYS A 6 11.65 -0.79 -12.71
C LYS A 6 11.43 -0.55 -11.22
N ASN A 7 11.35 0.72 -10.80
CA ASN A 7 10.99 1.05 -9.42
C ASN A 7 9.52 0.66 -9.25
N ASN A 8 9.26 -0.42 -8.50
CA ASN A 8 7.90 -0.86 -8.16
C ASN A 8 7.37 0.00 -7.01
N ASN A 9 7.25 1.30 -7.25
CA ASN A 9 6.72 2.22 -6.25
C ASN A 9 5.19 2.15 -6.25
N ILE A 10 4.63 2.00 -5.07
CA ILE A 10 3.21 2.13 -4.80
C ILE A 10 2.96 3.57 -4.37
N LYS A 11 1.97 4.20 -5.00
CA LYS A 11 1.54 5.56 -4.68
C LYS A 11 0.21 5.49 -3.98
N PHE A 12 0.08 6.22 -2.88
CA PHE A 12 -1.17 6.42 -2.17
C PHE A 12 -1.57 7.88 -2.34
N GLU A 13 -2.81 8.11 -2.74
CA GLU A 13 -3.34 9.45 -3.01
C GLU A 13 -4.61 9.65 -2.20
N PHE A 14 -4.64 10.70 -1.39
CA PHE A 14 -5.80 11.10 -0.58
C PHE A 14 -6.24 12.49 -1.02
N GLU A 15 -7.55 12.68 -1.23
CA GLU A 15 -8.13 13.97 -1.59
C GLU A 15 -8.33 14.82 -0.34
N CYS A 16 -7.71 16.01 -0.34
CA CYS A 16 -7.82 16.98 0.74
C CYS A 16 -9.14 17.75 0.66
N ILE A 17 -9.54 18.39 1.76
CA ILE A 17 -10.79 19.17 1.85
C ILE A 17 -10.81 20.34 0.84
N ASP A 18 -9.65 20.90 0.50
CA ASP A 18 -9.50 21.98 -0.49
C ASP A 18 -9.43 21.48 -1.94
N GLY A 19 -9.51 20.16 -2.16
CA GLY A 19 -9.40 19.51 -3.47
C GLY A 19 -7.96 19.25 -3.93
N GLU A 20 -6.95 19.56 -3.13
CA GLU A 20 -5.58 19.12 -3.39
C GLU A 20 -5.42 17.61 -3.15
N ILE A 21 -4.34 17.02 -3.68
CA ILE A 21 -4.05 15.60 -3.52
C ILE A 21 -2.81 15.42 -2.65
N LEU A 22 -2.99 14.85 -1.46
CA LEU A 22 -1.92 14.39 -0.59
C LEU A 22 -1.35 13.07 -1.10
N LYS A 23 -0.02 13.00 -1.26
CA LYS A 23 0.66 11.88 -1.93
C LYS A 23 1.73 11.26 -1.05
N PHE A 24 1.66 9.94 -0.92
CA PHE A 24 2.69 9.12 -0.30
C PHE A 24 3.23 8.11 -1.31
N GLU A 25 4.51 7.77 -1.19
CA GLU A 25 5.16 6.80 -2.07
C GLU A 25 5.99 5.82 -1.24
N THR A 26 5.76 4.53 -1.46
CA THR A 26 6.53 3.46 -0.83
C THR A 26 7.01 2.45 -1.86
N ILE A 27 8.07 1.72 -1.55
CA ILE A 27 8.60 0.70 -2.45
C ILE A 27 7.93 -0.63 -2.13
N LEU A 28 7.31 -1.26 -3.15
CA LEU A 28 6.88 -2.64 -3.03
C LEU A 28 8.10 -3.52 -2.76
N SER A 29 8.13 -4.07 -1.55
CA SER A 29 9.24 -4.82 -0.99
C SER A 29 8.72 -5.92 -0.07
N GLU A 30 9.59 -6.89 0.23
CA GLU A 30 9.30 -7.90 1.24
C GLU A 30 9.04 -7.27 2.62
N ASP A 31 9.74 -6.17 2.95
CA ASP A 31 9.52 -5.39 4.17
C ASP A 31 8.08 -4.84 4.25
N LEU A 32 7.59 -4.23 3.18
CA LEU A 32 6.21 -3.74 3.12
C LEU A 32 5.19 -4.88 3.25
N ALA A 33 5.42 -6.01 2.59
CA ALA A 33 4.56 -7.18 2.70
C ALA A 33 4.52 -7.73 4.13
N ASN A 34 5.68 -7.83 4.78
CA ASN A 34 5.79 -8.28 6.17
C ASN A 34 5.07 -7.32 7.13
N LYS A 35 5.25 -6.00 6.98
CA LYS A 35 4.52 -5.00 7.78
C LYS A 35 3.01 -5.17 7.69
N LEU A 36 2.47 -5.36 6.48
CA LEU A 36 1.04 -5.58 6.27
C LEU A 36 0.54 -6.89 6.91
N ILE A 37 1.34 -7.96 6.79
CA ILE A 37 1.04 -9.25 7.44
C ILE A 37 1.05 -9.10 8.97
N ASP A 38 2.03 -8.38 9.51
CA ASP A 38 2.18 -8.18 10.95
C ASP A 38 1.02 -7.36 11.53
N ILE A 39 0.52 -6.35 10.78
CA ILE A 39 -0.71 -5.65 11.13
C ILE A 39 -1.88 -6.64 11.21
N GLY A 40 -2.06 -7.49 10.19
CA GLY A 40 -3.15 -8.48 10.14
C GLY A 40 -3.08 -9.57 11.22
N LYS A 41 -1.94 -9.73 11.92
CA LYS A 41 -1.75 -10.71 12.99
C LYS A 41 -2.03 -10.16 14.39
N ILE A 42 -2.22 -8.84 14.55
CA ILE A 42 -2.48 -8.25 15.85
C ILE A 42 -3.79 -8.82 16.42
N ASP A 43 -3.76 -9.26 17.68
CA ASP A 43 -4.95 -9.74 18.38
C ASP A 43 -5.77 -8.56 18.92
N TYR A 44 -6.57 -7.98 18.04
CA TYR A 44 -7.40 -6.83 18.35
C TYR A 44 -8.51 -7.10 19.36
N LYS A 45 -8.82 -8.37 19.68
CA LYS A 45 -9.91 -8.71 20.62
C LYS A 45 -9.59 -8.36 22.07
N ASN A 46 -8.30 -8.27 22.40
CA ASN A 46 -7.82 -8.04 23.76
C ASN A 46 -7.32 -6.61 23.97
N LEU A 47 -7.57 -5.72 23.00
CA LEU A 47 -7.17 -4.32 23.05
C LEU A 47 -8.38 -3.42 23.24
N SER A 48 -8.19 -2.30 23.94
CA SER A 48 -9.13 -1.20 23.93
C SER A 48 -9.13 -0.49 22.57
N ASP A 49 -10.21 0.24 22.27
CA ASP A 49 -10.32 1.01 21.03
C ASP A 49 -9.15 2.01 20.87
N GLU A 50 -8.73 2.68 21.95
CA GLU A 50 -7.57 3.60 21.91
C GLU A 50 -6.27 2.87 21.60
N GLU A 51 -6.03 1.71 22.20
CA GLU A 51 -4.84 0.91 21.91
C GLU A 51 -4.83 0.44 20.45
N TYR A 52 -5.99 0.01 19.94
CA TYR A 52 -6.14 -0.38 18.54
C TYR A 52 -5.79 0.80 17.63
N LYS A 53 -6.42 1.96 17.83
CA LYS A 53 -6.16 3.16 17.02
C LYS A 53 -4.67 3.53 17.02
N ASN A 54 -4.05 3.57 18.19
CA ASN A 54 -2.64 3.92 18.34
C ASN A 54 -1.70 2.94 17.62
N ILE A 55 -2.01 1.64 17.63
CA ILE A 55 -1.21 0.64 16.93
C ILE A 55 -1.34 0.81 15.42
N LEU A 56 -2.56 0.98 14.90
CA LEU A 56 -2.79 1.18 13.47
C LEU A 56 -2.13 2.47 12.96
N ILE A 57 -2.28 3.58 13.69
CA ILE A 57 -1.66 4.86 13.34
C ILE A 57 -0.15 4.69 13.17
N LYS A 58 0.52 4.07 14.15
CA LYS A 58 1.97 3.82 14.09
C LYS A 58 2.35 2.93 12.92
N ALA A 59 1.53 1.91 12.63
CA ALA A 59 1.82 0.98 11.56
C ALA A 59 1.67 1.63 10.18
N TYR A 60 0.67 2.48 9.99
CA TYR A 60 0.48 3.22 8.74
C TYR A 60 1.53 4.31 8.55
N ASP A 61 1.96 5.00 9.60
CA ASP A 61 3.12 5.90 9.54
C ASP A 61 4.39 5.16 9.10
N GLN A 62 4.60 3.92 9.54
CA GLN A 62 5.74 3.12 9.09
C GLN A 62 5.68 2.71 7.61
N ILE A 63 4.48 2.71 7.02
CA ILE A 63 4.24 2.37 5.60
C ILE A 63 4.32 3.63 4.73
N LEU A 64 3.64 4.69 5.12
CA LEU A 64 3.43 5.91 4.36
C LEU A 64 4.55 6.94 4.57
N GLY A 65 5.20 6.91 5.74
CA GLY A 65 6.19 7.90 6.16
C GLY A 65 5.87 8.46 7.54
N LYS A 66 6.90 8.97 8.21
CA LYS A 66 6.78 9.55 9.54
C LYS A 66 5.71 10.67 9.54
N ASN A 67 4.78 10.62 10.48
CA ASN A 67 3.67 11.56 10.68
C ASN A 67 2.64 11.61 9.53
N ALA A 68 2.62 10.62 8.63
CA ALA A 68 1.66 10.58 7.52
C ALA A 68 0.20 10.58 8.00
N MET A 69 -0.09 9.92 9.12
CA MET A 69 -1.44 9.89 9.69
C MET A 69 -1.87 11.23 10.27
N ASP A 70 -0.93 12.04 10.77
CA ASP A 70 -1.22 13.41 11.19
C ASP A 70 -1.55 14.28 9.97
N ASP A 71 -0.77 14.16 8.89
CA ASP A 71 -1.02 14.88 7.64
C ASP A 71 -2.38 14.49 7.02
N ILE A 72 -2.73 13.18 7.04
CA ILE A 72 -4.05 12.71 6.59
C ILE A 72 -5.15 13.29 7.48
N LYS A 73 -4.99 13.22 8.81
CA LYS A 73 -5.97 13.78 9.74
C LYS A 73 -6.23 15.25 9.47
N GLU A 74 -5.17 16.06 9.36
CA GLU A 74 -5.29 17.51 9.18
C GLU A 74 -5.85 17.87 7.81
N LEU A 75 -5.34 17.28 6.73
CA LEU A 75 -5.62 17.74 5.36
C LEU A 75 -6.83 17.06 4.71
N VAL A 76 -7.12 15.81 5.07
CA VAL A 76 -8.21 15.01 4.50
C VAL A 76 -9.45 15.05 5.39
N PHE A 77 -9.26 15.05 6.71
CA PHE A 77 -10.35 15.03 7.70
C PHE A 77 -10.49 16.35 8.48
N GLY A 78 -9.68 17.37 8.18
CA GLY A 78 -9.85 18.72 8.73
C GLY A 78 -9.39 18.88 10.18
N GLY A 79 -8.57 17.95 10.67
CA GLY A 79 -8.06 17.96 12.04
C GLY A 79 -8.98 17.28 13.06
N ASP A 80 -10.14 16.77 12.64
CA ASP A 80 -11.04 16.02 13.51
C ASP A 80 -10.40 14.70 13.96
N ASP A 81 -10.69 14.27 15.19
CA ASP A 81 -10.22 12.99 15.70
C ASP A 81 -10.80 11.83 14.89
N LEU A 82 -9.90 11.13 14.16
CA LEU A 82 -10.27 9.96 13.38
C LEU A 82 -10.89 8.90 14.27
N SER A 83 -12.04 8.36 13.90
CA SER A 83 -12.63 7.20 14.57
C SER A 83 -11.84 5.92 14.25
N LEU A 84 -12.09 4.83 14.98
CA LEU A 84 -11.48 3.54 14.64
C LEU A 84 -11.91 3.07 13.24
N VAL A 85 -13.14 3.40 12.81
CA VAL A 85 -13.65 3.05 11.47
C VAL A 85 -12.84 3.78 10.40
N ASP A 86 -12.60 5.08 10.56
CA ASP A 86 -11.82 5.88 9.61
C ASP A 86 -10.41 5.31 9.43
N ILE A 87 -9.78 4.93 10.55
CA ILE A 87 -8.43 4.33 10.54
C ILE A 87 -8.44 2.94 9.87
N ILE A 88 -9.49 2.14 10.05
CA ILE A 88 -9.63 0.86 9.35
C ILE A 88 -9.80 1.07 7.85
N ASP A 89 -10.63 2.03 7.43
CA ASP A 89 -10.86 2.33 6.02
C ASP A 89 -9.59 2.78 5.30
N ILE A 90 -8.76 3.60 5.96
CA ILE A 90 -7.41 3.96 5.47
C ILE A 90 -6.56 2.70 5.26
N GLY A 91 -6.59 1.76 6.22
CA GLY A 91 -5.89 0.48 6.10
C GLY A 91 -6.34 -0.38 4.92
N VAL A 92 -7.66 -0.48 4.73
CA VAL A 92 -8.26 -1.21 3.61
C VAL A 92 -7.83 -0.61 2.28
N TYR A 93 -7.80 0.73 2.18
CA TYR A 93 -7.30 1.43 1.00
C TYR A 93 -5.82 1.10 0.73
N ILE A 94 -4.95 1.17 1.75
CA ILE A 94 -3.52 0.85 1.64
C ILE A 94 -3.33 -0.59 1.12
N ALA A 95 -4.00 -1.56 1.73
CA ALA A 95 -3.91 -2.96 1.33
C ALA A 95 -4.43 -3.19 -0.10
N GLY A 96 -5.51 -2.49 -0.47
CA GLY A 96 -6.08 -2.51 -1.82
C GLY A 96 -5.09 -2.03 -2.89
N GLU A 97 -4.43 -0.89 -2.67
CA GLU A 97 -3.42 -0.39 -3.59
C GLU A 97 -2.23 -1.36 -3.72
N VAL A 98 -1.73 -1.89 -2.61
CA VAL A 98 -0.63 -2.88 -2.64
C VAL A 98 -1.02 -4.11 -3.47
N ASN A 99 -2.23 -4.65 -3.28
CA ASN A 99 -2.72 -5.80 -4.04
C ASN A 99 -2.85 -5.50 -5.54
N LYS A 100 -3.35 -4.32 -5.93
CA LYS A 100 -3.41 -3.90 -7.34
C LYS A 100 -2.03 -3.91 -7.99
N TYR A 101 -0.99 -3.48 -7.27
CA TYR A 101 0.39 -3.49 -7.77
C TYR A 101 0.95 -4.92 -7.88
N ASN A 102 0.66 -5.80 -6.92
CA ASN A 102 1.01 -7.21 -7.00
C ASN A 102 0.36 -7.91 -8.21
N ASP A 103 -0.92 -7.68 -8.44
CA ASP A 103 -1.64 -8.23 -9.61
C ASP A 103 -1.08 -7.71 -10.93
N LYS A 104 -0.72 -6.42 -11.01
CA LYS A 104 -0.05 -5.85 -12.19
C LYS A 104 1.28 -6.55 -12.48
N ILE A 105 2.08 -6.85 -11.45
CA ILE A 105 3.36 -7.55 -11.62
C ILE A 105 3.14 -8.99 -12.07
N ASN A 106 2.24 -9.73 -11.41
CA ASN A 106 1.92 -11.10 -11.76
C ASN A 106 1.38 -11.21 -13.20
N ASN A 107 0.52 -10.28 -13.62
CA ASN A 107 0.03 -10.21 -14.99
C ASN A 107 1.14 -9.90 -15.99
N LEU A 108 2.06 -8.99 -15.68
CA LEU A 108 3.21 -8.70 -16.55
C LEU A 108 4.15 -9.90 -16.72
N HIS A 109 4.42 -10.65 -15.64
CA HIS A 109 5.20 -11.89 -15.71
C HIS A 109 4.48 -12.97 -16.52
N GLY A 110 3.19 -13.17 -16.29
CA GLY A 110 2.39 -14.13 -17.07
C GLY A 110 2.32 -13.80 -18.57
N VAL A 111 2.29 -12.52 -18.94
CA VAL A 111 2.36 -12.08 -20.34
C VAL A 111 3.75 -12.33 -20.93
N LEU A 112 4.83 -12.07 -20.18
CA LEU A 112 6.20 -12.33 -20.63
C LEU A 112 6.48 -13.83 -20.82
N ASP A 113 5.98 -14.68 -19.94
CA ASP A 113 6.12 -16.14 -20.07
C ASP A 113 5.39 -16.67 -21.30
N LYS A 114 4.17 -16.17 -21.57
CA LYS A 114 3.45 -16.47 -22.82
C LYS A 114 4.20 -15.99 -24.06
N TYR A 115 4.70 -14.75 -24.03
CA TYR A 115 5.47 -14.19 -25.15
C TYR A 115 6.76 -14.98 -25.43
N ASN A 116 7.49 -15.38 -24.40
CA ASN A 116 8.69 -16.21 -24.53
C ASN A 116 8.36 -17.63 -25.02
N GLY A 117 7.25 -18.22 -24.55
CA GLY A 117 6.78 -19.52 -25.03
C GLY A 117 6.35 -19.52 -26.51
N GLU A 118 5.67 -18.46 -26.97
CA GLU A 118 5.29 -18.29 -28.37
C GLU A 118 6.50 -18.09 -29.29
N LYS A 119 7.52 -17.37 -28.83
CA LYS A 119 8.76 -17.15 -29.60
C LYS A 119 9.58 -18.43 -29.79
N MET A 120 9.61 -19.32 -28.79
CA MET A 120 10.29 -20.62 -28.93
C MET A 120 9.55 -21.56 -29.89
N ASN A 121 8.22 -21.51 -29.94
CA ASN A 121 7.42 -22.28 -30.90
C ASN A 121 7.57 -21.77 -32.35
N ALA A 122 7.75 -20.46 -32.53
CA ALA A 122 7.97 -19.86 -33.85
C ALA A 122 9.37 -20.13 -34.43
N LEU A 123 10.36 -20.40 -33.58
CA LEU A 123 11.74 -20.73 -33.98
C LEU A 123 12.01 -22.25 -34.11
N SER A 124 11.02 -23.08 -33.76
CA SER A 124 11.10 -24.55 -33.84
C SER A 124 10.34 -25.15 -35.04
N LYS A 125 9.93 -24.30 -36.00
CA LYS A 125 9.34 -24.68 -37.30
C LYS A 125 10.25 -24.24 -38.43
#